data_AF-A0A3L7XVZ6-F1
#
_entry.id   AF-A0A3L7XVZ6-F1
#
_cell.length_a   1.000
_cell.length_b   1.000
_cell.length_c   1.000
_cell.angle_alpha   90.00
_cell.angle_beta   90.00
_cell.angle_gamma   90.00
#
_symmetry.space_group_name_H-M   'P 1'
#
loop_
_entity.id
_entity.type
_entity.pdbx_description
1 polymer ?
#
loop_
_entity_poly.entity_id
_entity_poly.type
_entity_poly.pdbx_seq_one_letter_code
_entity_poly.pdbx_strand_id
1 'polypeptide(L)' 'MSKRAAQAATTLLHLEQQVVACTRCPRLRAYCKRVGRVRKPAFASEEYWARPVPGLAMRRHTC' A
#
# COMPACT_ATOMS: atom_id res chain seq x y z
N MET A 1 10.40 4.75 -26.47
CA MET A 1 9.63 4.11 -25.37
C MET A 1 8.30 3.61 -25.91
N SER A 2 7.98 2.32 -25.76
CA SER A 2 6.80 1.70 -26.40
C SER A 2 5.49 2.08 -25.70
N LYS A 3 4.46 2.49 -26.47
CA LYS A 3 3.16 3.01 -26.00
C LYS A 3 2.46 2.07 -24.99
N ARG A 4 2.60 0.76 -25.17
CA ARG A 4 2.02 -0.26 -24.28
C ARG A 4 2.58 -0.21 -22.86
N ALA A 5 3.87 0.07 -22.70
CA ALA A 5 4.50 0.14 -21.38
C ALA A 5 3.98 1.34 -20.57
N ALA A 6 3.78 2.48 -21.22
CA ALA A 6 3.20 3.67 -20.59
C ALA A 6 1.75 3.45 -20.14
N GLN A 7 0.97 2.74 -20.96
CA GLN A 7 -0.42 2.43 -20.65
C GLN A 7 -0.53 1.39 -19.51
N ALA A 8 0.33 0.37 -19.52
CA ALA A 8 0.43 -0.57 -18.41
C ALA A 8 0.81 0.13 -17.11
N ALA A 9 1.81 1.03 -17.12
CA ALA A 9 2.17 1.81 -15.93
C ALA A 9 0.98 2.64 -15.39
N THR A 10 0.22 3.28 -16.26
CA THR A 10 -0.96 4.07 -15.87
C THR A 10 -2.05 3.19 -15.22
N THR A 11 -2.35 2.04 -15.83
CA THR A 11 -3.32 1.07 -15.28
C THR A 11 -2.88 0.53 -13.92
N LEU A 12 -1.58 0.25 -13.77
CA LEU A 12 -1.01 -0.23 -12.52
C LEU A 12 -1.15 0.81 -11.40
N LEU A 13 -0.82 2.09 -11.67
CA LEU A 13 -0.98 3.17 -10.70
C LEU A 13 -2.44 3.32 -10.24
N HIS A 14 -3.41 3.20 -11.16
CA HIS A 14 -4.83 3.27 -10.80
C HIS A 14 -5.24 2.09 -9.90
N LEU A 15 -4.76 0.89 -10.19
CA LEU A 15 -5.01 -0.29 -9.35
C LEU A 15 -4.40 -0.12 -7.95
N GLU A 16 -3.19 0.44 -7.83
CA GLU A 16 -2.59 0.72 -6.52
C GLU A 16 -3.45 1.64 -5.67
N GLN A 17 -3.98 2.71 -6.27
CA GLN A 17 -4.87 3.64 -5.57
C GLN A 17 -6.12 2.93 -5.04
N GLN A 18 -6.73 2.06 -5.85
CA GLN A 18 -7.89 1.26 -5.44
C GLN A 18 -7.54 0.30 -4.30
N VAL A 19 -6.38 -0.35 -4.36
CA VAL A 19 -5.91 -1.27 -3.30
C VAL A 19 -5.69 -0.51 -2.00
N VAL A 20 -4.97 0.62 -2.03
CA VAL A 20 -4.66 1.43 -0.85
C VAL A 20 -5.91 2.05 -0.22
N ALA A 21 -6.95 2.31 -1.01
CA ALA A 21 -8.25 2.80 -0.54
C ALA A 21 -9.21 1.68 -0.06
N CYS A 22 -8.87 0.40 -0.26
CA CYS A 22 -9.78 -0.70 -0.01
C CYS A 22 -10.15 -0.85 1.48
N THR A 23 -11.46 -0.90 1.75
CA THR A 23 -12.04 -1.08 3.09
C THR A 23 -12.97 -2.29 3.19
N ARG A 24 -13.04 -3.13 2.16
CA ARG A 24 -13.98 -4.27 2.03
C ARG A 24 -13.90 -5.32 3.16
N CYS A 25 -12.80 -5.36 3.90
CA CYS A 25 -12.58 -6.33 4.99
C CYS A 25 -12.54 -5.61 6.36
N PRO A 26 -13.68 -5.40 7.04
CA PRO A 26 -13.74 -4.61 8.28
C PRO A 26 -12.83 -5.14 9.39
N ARG A 27 -12.80 -6.47 9.59
CA ARG A 27 -11.96 -7.14 10.60
C ARG A 27 -10.47 -6.84 10.38
N LEU A 28 -10.01 -6.93 9.13
CA LEU A 28 -8.62 -6.67 8.78
C LEU A 28 -8.27 -5.18 8.96
N ARG A 29 -9.15 -4.27 8.51
CA ARG A 29 -8.92 -2.84 8.67
C ARG A 29 -8.87 -2.43 10.14
N ALA A 30 -9.73 -3.00 10.99
CA ALA A 30 -9.70 -2.77 12.44
C ALA A 30 -8.37 -3.26 13.05
N TYR A 31 -7.91 -4.44 12.65
CA TYR A 31 -6.62 -4.98 13.09
C TYR A 31 -5.44 -4.08 12.70
N CYS A 32 -5.35 -3.67 11.42
CA CYS A 32 -4.27 -2.78 10.95
C CYS A 32 -4.26 -1.44 11.71
N LYS A 33 -5.44 -0.84 11.95
CA LYS A 33 -5.56 0.39 12.76
C LYS A 33 -5.07 0.19 14.18
N ARG A 34 -5.42 -0.94 14.82
CA ARG A 34 -4.96 -1.28 16.16
C ARG A 34 -3.44 -1.43 16.22
N VAL A 35 -2.84 -2.16 15.26
CA VAL A 35 -1.38 -2.31 15.19
C VAL A 35 -0.68 -0.96 15.00
N GLY A 36 -1.19 -0.08 14.14
CA GLY A 36 -0.62 1.26 13.94
C GLY A 36 -0.68 2.17 15.18
N ARG A 37 -1.68 1.96 16.05
CA ARG A 37 -1.82 2.70 17.33
C ARG A 37 -0.97 2.12 18.44
N VAL A 38 -1.06 0.80 18.65
CA VAL A 38 -0.36 0.12 19.75
C VAL A 38 1.14 0.12 19.49
N ARG A 39 1.53 -0.11 18.23
CA ARG A 39 2.92 -0.29 17.76
C ARG A 39 3.63 -1.45 18.48
N LYS A 40 4.59 -2.09 17.81
CA LYS A 40 5.43 -3.10 18.49
C LYS A 40 6.48 -2.34 19.31
N PRO A 41 6.74 -2.68 20.59
CA PRO A 41 7.71 -1.95 21.42
C PRO A 41 9.08 -1.78 20.75
N ALA A 42 9.56 -2.81 20.06
CA ALA A 42 10.82 -2.79 19.33
C ALA A 42 10.89 -1.77 18.18
N PHE A 43 9.74 -1.31 17.68
CA PHE A 43 9.62 -0.37 16.55
C PHE A 43 8.72 0.82 16.91
N ALA A 44 8.56 1.13 18.21
CA ALA A 44 7.58 2.11 18.67
C ALA A 44 7.84 3.53 18.13
N SER A 45 9.12 3.84 17.89
CA SER A 45 9.59 5.10 17.30
C SER A 45 9.40 5.19 15.78
N GLU A 46 9.09 4.08 15.10
CA GLU A 46 8.95 4.07 13.64
C GLU A 46 7.56 4.54 13.19
N GLU A 47 7.50 5.06 11.97
CA GLU A 47 6.25 5.40 11.31
C GLU A 47 5.58 4.14 10.73
N TYR A 48 4.38 3.84 11.22
CA TYR A 48 3.60 2.69 10.76
C TYR A 48 2.65 3.05 9.62
N TRP A 49 2.71 2.30 8.51
CA TRP A 49 1.80 2.48 7.38
C TRP A 49 0.31 2.22 7.71
N ALA A 50 0.01 1.11 8.39
CA ALA A 50 -1.35 0.70 8.81
C ALA A 50 -2.47 0.72 7.71
N ARG A 51 -2.09 0.73 6.43
CA ARG A 51 -2.99 0.71 5.25
C ARG A 51 -2.72 -0.51 4.37
N PRO A 52 -3.61 -0.85 3.41
CA PRO A 52 -3.34 -1.92 2.47
C PRO A 52 -2.02 -1.65 1.73
N VAL A 53 -1.26 -2.70 1.46
CA VAL A 53 0.10 -2.60 0.91
C VAL A 53 0.01 -2.64 -0.62
N PRO A 54 0.53 -1.63 -1.35
CA PRO A 54 0.61 -1.68 -2.80
C PRO A 54 1.62 -2.75 -3.26
N GLY A 55 1.48 -3.22 -4.50
CA GLY A 55 2.33 -4.29 -5.05
C GLY A 55 3.80 -3.86 -5.18
N LEU A 56 4.74 -4.75 -4.83
CA LEU A 56 6.19 -4.46 -4.85
C LEU A 56 6.71 -4.09 -6.24
N ALA A 57 6.18 -4.70 -7.31
CA ALA A 57 6.61 -4.45 -8.69
C ALA A 57 6.02 -3.16 -9.31
N MET A 58 5.07 -2.52 -8.64
CA MET A 58 4.40 -1.29 -9.10
C MET A 58 5.07 -0.03 -8.50
N ARG A 59 5.61 -0.14 -7.28
CA ARG A 59 6.66 0.77 -6.79
C ARG A 59 7.96 0.49 -7.52
N ARG A 60 8.11 1.05 -8.72
CA ARG A 60 9.45 1.36 -9.23
C ARG A 60 10.10 2.28 -8.20
N HIS A 61 10.94 1.71 -7.36
CA HIS A 61 12.09 2.43 -6.85
C HIS A 61 12.86 2.87 -8.10
N THR A 62 12.66 4.11 -8.52
CA THR A 62 13.45 4.71 -9.59
C THR A 62 14.84 4.96 -9.03
N CYS A 63 15.79 4.18 -9.56
CA CYS A 63 17.24 4.29 -9.37
C CYS A 63 17.76 4.06 -7.94
#